data_AF-A0A971NSQ2-F1
#
_entry.id   AF-A0A971NSQ2-F1
#
_cell.length_a   1.000
_cell.length_b   1.000
_cell.length_c   1.000
_cell.angle_alpha   90.00
_cell.angle_beta   90.00
_cell.angle_gamma   90.00
#
_symmetry.space_group_name_H-M   'P 1'
#
loop_
_entity.id
_entity.type
_entity.pdbx_description
1 polymer ?
#
loop_
_entity_poly.entity_id
_entity_poly.type
_entity_poly.pdbx_seq_one_letter_code
_entity_poly.pdbx_strand_id
1 'polypeptide(L)'
;MKDDREAQANDRPFHDEARQLVRERYSKVAESNGSCCTSSACCQPGPITGISEKLGYSKQDISGVPEGADMGLGCGNPHAIAGLKPGETVIDLGCGGGFDCFLASGQVGEKGRVIGVDMTPEMIS
;
A
#
# COMPACT_ATOMS: atom_id res chain seq x y z
N MET A 1 35.95 -13.69 -11.09
CA MET A 1 34.85 -13.46 -10.15
C MET A 1 35.37 -12.56 -9.03
N LYS A 2 35.23 -11.24 -9.18
CA LYS A 2 35.41 -10.31 -8.07
C LYS A 2 34.01 -10.04 -7.52
N ASP A 3 33.87 -10.08 -6.19
CA ASP A 3 32.62 -9.98 -5.44
C ASP A 3 31.76 -8.76 -5.87
N ASP A 4 30.56 -9.03 -6.38
CA ASP A 4 29.52 -8.01 -6.64
C ASP A 4 29.01 -7.34 -5.34
N ARG A 5 29.42 -7.84 -4.17
CA ARG A 5 29.05 -7.31 -2.85
C ARG A 5 29.72 -5.98 -2.50
N GLU A 6 30.91 -5.68 -3.04
CA GLU A 6 31.59 -4.40 -2.79
C GLU A 6 30.99 -3.24 -3.59
N ALA A 7 30.43 -3.50 -4.77
CA ALA A 7 29.78 -2.46 -5.58
C ALA A 7 28.49 -1.93 -4.94
N GLN A 8 27.71 -2.80 -4.29
CA GLN A 8 26.49 -2.40 -3.55
C GLN A 8 26.80 -1.59 -2.29
N ALA A 9 28.01 -1.69 -1.72
CA ALA A 9 28.35 -1.05 -0.46
C ALA A 9 28.39 0.49 -0.56
N ASN A 10 28.74 1.03 -1.74
CA ASN A 10 28.86 2.47 -2.02
C ASN A 10 27.54 3.14 -2.44
N ASP A 11 26.51 2.37 -2.81
CA ASP A 11 25.18 2.87 -3.18
C ASP A 11 24.20 2.93 -1.99
N ARG A 12 24.56 2.31 -0.86
CA ARG A 12 23.74 2.31 0.36
C ARG A 12 23.31 3.71 0.85
N PRO A 13 24.18 4.73 0.88
CA PRO A 13 23.78 6.06 1.35
C PRO A 13 22.70 6.69 0.47
N PHE A 14 22.80 6.54 -0.85
CA PHE A 14 21.80 7.05 -1.80
C PHE A 14 20.48 6.28 -1.67
N HIS A 15 20.52 4.95 -1.54
CA HIS A 15 19.32 4.15 -1.34
C HIS A 15 18.59 4.49 -0.03
N ASP A 16 19.33 4.78 1.03
CA ASP A 16 18.74 5.14 2.32
C ASP A 16 18.11 6.54 2.27
N GLU A 17 18.75 7.50 1.60
CA GLU A 17 18.15 8.83 1.35
C GLU A 17 16.87 8.72 0.50
N ALA A 18 16.89 7.93 -0.58
CA ALA A 18 15.72 7.70 -1.41
C ALA A 18 14.57 7.04 -0.62
N ARG A 19 14.87 6.03 0.21
CA ARG A 19 13.88 5.40 1.10
C ARG A 19 13.31 6.39 2.11
N GLN A 20 14.15 7.27 2.65
CA GLN A 20 13.72 8.27 3.61
C GLN A 20 12.79 9.31 2.97
N LEU A 21 13.11 9.75 1.74
CA LEU A 21 12.22 10.63 0.96
C LEU A 21 10.87 9.97 0.66
N VAL A 22 10.87 8.68 0.32
CA VAL A 22 9.62 7.91 0.10
C VAL A 22 8.82 7.85 1.40
N ARG A 23 9.46 7.45 2.52
CA ARG A 23 8.82 7.39 3.84
C ARG A 23 8.19 8.72 4.22
N GLU A 24 8.94 9.81 4.11
CA GLU A 24 8.48 11.13 4.52
C GLU A 24 7.26 11.61 3.70
N ARG A 25 7.17 11.25 2.42
CA ARG A 25 6.00 11.56 1.59
C ARG A 25 4.77 10.78 2.02
N TYR A 26 4.92 9.48 2.28
CA TYR A 26 3.81 8.65 2.75
C TYR A 26 3.38 9.03 4.17
N SER A 27 4.30 9.34 5.09
CA SER A 27 3.97 9.82 6.45
C SER A 27 3.05 11.04 6.41
N LYS A 28 3.35 12.02 5.53
CA LYS A 28 2.51 13.22 5.36
C LYS A 28 1.08 12.91 4.95
N VAL A 29 0.85 11.82 4.22
CA VAL A 29 -0.48 11.39 3.75
C VAL A 29 -1.24 10.60 4.80
N ALA A 30 -0.52 9.94 5.70
CA ALA A 30 -1.16 9.31 6.84
C ALA A 30 -1.61 10.37 7.86
N GLU A 31 -0.79 11.40 8.09
CA GLU A 31 -1.07 12.45 9.08
C GLU A 31 -2.05 13.52 8.58
N SER A 32 -2.00 13.85 7.29
CA SER A 32 -2.98 14.73 6.65
C SER A 32 -3.95 13.84 5.89
N ASN A 33 -5.26 13.99 6.07
CA ASN A 33 -6.28 13.26 5.30
C ASN A 33 -6.24 13.60 3.77
N GLY A 34 -5.09 13.50 3.10
CA GLY A 34 -4.78 14.11 1.81
C GLY A 34 -3.58 13.51 1.05
N SER A 35 -3.75 13.45 -0.28
CA SER A 35 -2.97 12.74 -1.31
C SER A 35 -1.44 13.03 -1.40
N CYS A 36 -0.68 11.98 -1.73
CA CYS A 36 0.80 11.87 -1.73
C CYS A 36 1.52 12.57 -2.88
N CYS A 37 0.85 12.88 -3.99
CA CYS A 37 1.60 13.33 -5.16
C CYS A 37 0.87 14.38 -5.98
N THR A 38 1.67 15.25 -6.64
CA THR A 38 1.23 16.55 -7.16
C THR A 38 1.54 16.79 -8.64
N SER A 39 1.84 15.78 -9.46
CA SER A 39 1.91 15.99 -10.92
C SER A 39 1.73 14.72 -11.75
N SER A 40 0.76 14.82 -12.68
CA SER A 40 0.39 13.92 -13.77
C SER A 40 -0.15 12.53 -13.40
N ALA A 41 -1.48 12.40 -13.57
CA ALA A 41 -2.29 11.19 -13.73
C ALA A 41 -2.46 10.19 -12.56
N CYS A 42 -1.58 10.18 -11.55
CA CYS A 42 -1.79 9.40 -10.31
C CYS A 42 -1.93 10.27 -9.04
N CYS A 43 -1.89 11.59 -9.20
CA CYS A 43 -1.28 12.49 -8.21
C CYS A 43 -1.84 13.92 -8.34
N GLN A 44 -3.08 14.15 -7.88
CA GLN A 44 -3.61 15.51 -7.66
C GLN A 44 -3.79 15.76 -6.15
N PRO A 45 -3.44 16.95 -5.64
CA PRO A 45 -3.69 17.29 -4.25
C PRO A 45 -5.20 17.55 -4.05
N GLY A 46 -5.81 16.72 -3.20
CA GLY A 46 -7.22 16.74 -2.82
C GLY A 46 -7.59 15.37 -2.23
N PRO A 47 -8.71 15.24 -1.48
CA PRO A 47 -9.24 13.94 -1.14
C PRO A 47 -9.60 13.25 -2.45
N ILE A 48 -8.82 12.25 -2.88
CA ILE A 48 -9.09 11.62 -4.17
C ILE A 48 -10.17 10.55 -3.97
N THR A 49 -11.40 11.01 -3.90
CA THR A 49 -12.57 10.13 -3.93
C THR A 49 -12.63 9.43 -5.29
N GLY A 50 -12.75 8.10 -5.28
CA GLY A 50 -12.99 7.31 -6.49
C GLY A 50 -11.73 6.87 -7.26
N ILE A 51 -10.53 6.93 -6.68
CA ILE A 51 -9.37 6.20 -7.25
C ILE A 51 -9.64 4.71 -7.26
N SER A 52 -10.11 4.14 -6.15
CA SER A 52 -10.35 2.71 -6.02
C SER A 52 -11.38 2.20 -7.03
N GLU A 53 -12.47 2.96 -7.28
CA GLU A 53 -13.41 2.61 -8.36
C GLU A 53 -12.72 2.57 -9.74
N LYS A 54 -11.83 3.52 -10.04
CA LYS A 54 -11.07 3.56 -11.30
C LYS A 54 -10.05 2.43 -11.41
N LEU A 55 -9.53 1.95 -10.27
CA LEU A 55 -8.66 0.77 -10.20
C LEU A 55 -9.42 -0.54 -10.30
N GLY A 56 -10.76 -0.50 -10.33
CA GLY A 56 -11.63 -1.65 -10.54
C GLY A 56 -12.10 -2.33 -9.26
N TYR A 57 -12.01 -1.66 -8.10
CA TYR A 57 -12.68 -2.14 -6.88
C TYR A 57 -14.19 -1.89 -6.99
N SER A 58 -14.99 -2.81 -6.46
CA SER A 58 -16.43 -2.63 -6.41
C SER A 58 -16.82 -1.64 -5.32
N LYS A 59 -18.04 -1.09 -5.39
CA LYS A 59 -18.57 -0.23 -4.32
C LYS A 59 -18.67 -0.97 -2.99
N GLN A 60 -18.95 -2.26 -3.04
CA GLN A 60 -18.99 -3.15 -1.90
C GLN A 60 -17.62 -3.25 -1.24
N ASP A 61 -16.55 -3.44 -2.03
CA ASP A 61 -15.17 -3.47 -1.53
C ASP A 61 -14.82 -2.18 -0.79
N ILE A 62 -15.12 -1.03 -1.41
CA ILE A 62 -14.82 0.30 -0.84
C ILE A 62 -15.61 0.54 0.46
N SER A 63 -16.88 0.11 0.51
CA SER A 63 -17.72 0.24 1.72
C SER A 63 -17.44 -0.80 2.80
N GLY A 64 -16.74 -1.89 2.45
CA GLY A 64 -16.54 -3.06 3.31
C GLY A 64 -15.31 -2.99 4.22
N VAL A 65 -14.48 -1.95 4.05
CA VAL A 65 -13.27 -1.73 4.84
C VAL A 65 -13.50 -0.68 5.94
N PRO A 66 -12.68 -0.66 6.99
CA PRO A 66 -12.71 0.41 7.99
C PRO A 66 -12.50 1.81 7.38
N GLU A 67 -13.09 2.82 8.00
CA GLU A 67 -12.84 4.21 7.65
C GLU A 67 -11.34 4.53 7.76
N GLY A 68 -10.81 5.25 6.76
CA GLY A 68 -9.38 5.58 6.69
C GLY A 68 -8.48 4.50 6.07
N ALA A 69 -8.99 3.29 5.80
CA ALA A 69 -8.20 2.25 5.15
C ALA A 69 -7.90 2.57 3.68
N ASP A 70 -8.89 3.13 2.95
CA ASP A 70 -8.70 3.63 1.58
C ASP A 70 -8.18 5.08 1.59
N MET A 71 -6.86 5.21 1.42
CA MET A 71 -6.18 6.51 1.33
C MET A 71 -6.01 7.00 -0.12
N GLY A 72 -6.53 6.26 -1.12
CA GLY A 72 -6.41 6.62 -2.54
C GLY A 72 -4.98 6.60 -3.08
N LEU A 73 -4.11 5.76 -2.52
CA LEU A 73 -2.69 5.65 -2.91
C LEU A 73 -2.37 4.43 -3.78
N GLY A 74 -3.35 3.57 -4.03
CA GLY A 74 -3.19 2.35 -4.81
C GLY A 74 -2.88 2.62 -6.29
N CYS A 75 -2.24 1.65 -6.93
CA CYS A 75 -1.96 1.66 -8.37
C CYS A 75 -2.62 0.53 -9.14
N GLY A 76 -3.37 -0.36 -8.47
CA GLY A 76 -4.06 -1.49 -9.07
C GLY A 76 -5.05 -2.14 -8.10
N ASN A 77 -5.65 -3.26 -8.54
CA ASN A 77 -6.52 -4.10 -7.72
C ASN A 77 -5.96 -5.54 -7.70
N PRO A 78 -5.18 -5.94 -6.68
CA PRO A 78 -4.60 -7.28 -6.60
C PRO A 78 -5.66 -8.37 -6.39
N HIS A 79 -6.82 -8.05 -5.81
CA HIS A 79 -7.92 -9.00 -5.60
C HIS A 79 -8.52 -9.52 -6.89
N ALA A 80 -8.52 -8.70 -7.96
CA ALA A 80 -9.04 -9.10 -9.26
C ALA A 80 -8.29 -10.28 -9.89
N ILE A 81 -7.04 -10.53 -9.47
CA ILE A 81 -6.18 -11.55 -10.08
C ILE A 81 -5.63 -12.58 -9.09
N ALA A 82 -5.63 -12.29 -7.78
CA ALA A 82 -4.98 -13.14 -6.77
C ALA A 82 -5.66 -14.49 -6.55
N GLY A 83 -6.98 -14.59 -6.78
CA GLY A 83 -7.72 -15.85 -6.63
C GLY A 83 -7.61 -16.47 -5.24
N LEU A 84 -7.61 -15.62 -4.19
CA LEU A 84 -7.39 -16.02 -2.80
C LEU A 84 -8.40 -17.09 -2.34
N LYS A 85 -7.92 -18.06 -1.57
CA LYS A 85 -8.73 -19.18 -1.07
C LYS A 85 -8.87 -19.13 0.45
N PRO A 86 -9.99 -19.66 0.99
CA PRO A 86 -10.16 -19.81 2.42
C PRO A 86 -9.01 -20.60 3.06
N GLY A 87 -8.47 -20.09 4.17
CA GLY A 87 -7.36 -20.71 4.91
C GLY A 87 -5.96 -20.32 4.44
N GLU A 88 -5.82 -19.53 3.36
CA GLU A 88 -4.50 -19.08 2.89
C GLU A 88 -3.88 -18.02 3.81
N THR A 89 -2.55 -17.93 3.76
CA THR A 89 -1.80 -16.84 4.37
C THR A 89 -1.34 -15.87 3.29
N VAL A 90 -1.68 -14.59 3.45
CA VAL A 90 -1.40 -13.51 2.49
C VAL A 90 -0.43 -12.52 3.13
N ILE A 91 0.53 -12.06 2.35
CA ILE A 91 1.40 -10.92 2.70
C ILE A 91 1.14 -9.78 1.73
N ASP A 92 0.90 -8.59 2.27
CA ASP A 92 0.71 -7.35 1.54
C ASP A 92 1.89 -6.42 1.82
N LEU A 93 2.59 -5.99 0.75
CA LEU A 93 3.84 -5.23 0.84
C LEU A 93 3.60 -3.79 0.37
N GLY A 94 3.72 -2.84 1.31
CA GLY A 94 3.25 -1.48 1.14
C GLY A 94 1.76 -1.35 1.42
N CYS A 95 1.31 -1.95 2.54
CA CYS A 95 -0.12 -2.08 2.84
C CYS A 95 -0.83 -0.74 3.12
N GLY A 96 -0.08 0.34 3.40
CA GLY A 96 -0.64 1.64 3.78
C GLY A 96 -1.63 1.50 4.94
N GLY A 97 -2.77 2.18 4.84
CA GLY A 97 -3.89 2.07 5.78
C GLY A 97 -4.60 0.70 5.80
N GLY A 98 -4.16 -0.26 4.99
CA GLY A 98 -4.60 -1.65 5.05
C GLY A 98 -5.78 -2.01 4.14
N PHE A 99 -6.08 -1.20 3.11
CA PHE A 99 -7.23 -1.43 2.21
C PHE A 99 -7.30 -2.87 1.68
N ASP A 100 -6.25 -3.32 0.99
CA ASP A 100 -6.17 -4.67 0.44
C ASP A 100 -6.06 -5.74 1.54
N CYS A 101 -5.42 -5.42 2.67
CA CYS A 101 -5.37 -6.34 3.81
C CYS A 101 -6.76 -6.69 4.35
N PHE A 102 -7.64 -5.69 4.51
CA PHE A 102 -9.00 -5.90 5.01
C PHE A 102 -9.85 -6.69 4.01
N LEU A 103 -9.72 -6.39 2.71
CA LEU A 103 -10.39 -7.15 1.67
C LEU A 103 -9.90 -8.61 1.60
N ALA A 104 -8.59 -8.83 1.71
CA ALA A 104 -8.00 -10.17 1.75
C ALA A 104 -8.50 -10.96 2.94
N SER A 105 -8.64 -10.32 4.11
CA SER A 105 -9.11 -10.96 5.34
C SER A 105 -10.51 -11.57 5.15
N GLY A 106 -11.39 -10.87 4.44
CA GLY A 106 -12.73 -11.39 4.11
C GLY A 106 -12.68 -12.63 3.21
N GLN A 107 -11.76 -12.69 2.26
CA GLN A 107 -11.65 -13.79 1.30
C GLN A 107 -11.00 -15.04 1.90
N VAL A 108 -9.94 -14.89 2.69
CA VAL A 108 -9.24 -16.03 3.32
C VAL A 108 -9.99 -16.57 4.54
N GLY A 109 -10.88 -15.78 5.13
CA GLY A 109 -11.76 -16.18 6.22
C GLY A 109 -11.04 -16.51 7.54
N GLU A 110 -11.79 -17.00 8.53
CA GLU A 110 -11.33 -17.17 9.92
C GLU A 110 -10.12 -18.10 10.10
N LYS A 111 -9.93 -19.04 9.16
CA LYS A 111 -8.79 -19.98 9.18
C LYS A 111 -7.58 -19.45 8.44
N GLY A 112 -7.73 -18.37 7.67
CA GLY A 112 -6.66 -17.71 6.95
C GLY A 112 -5.95 -16.67 7.81
N ARG A 113 -4.94 -16.04 7.21
CA ARG A 113 -4.18 -14.96 7.86
C ARG A 113 -3.75 -13.94 6.82
N VAL A 114 -3.81 -12.67 7.19
CA VAL A 114 -3.29 -11.57 6.36
C VAL A 114 -2.26 -10.80 7.17
N ILE A 115 -1.14 -10.48 6.55
CA ILE A 115 -0.02 -9.75 7.16
C ILE A 115 0.27 -8.54 6.28
N GLY A 116 -0.10 -7.35 6.76
CA GLY A 116 0.30 -6.09 6.16
C GLY A 116 1.70 -5.69 6.62
N VAL A 117 2.55 -5.28 5.68
CA VAL A 117 3.88 -4.72 5.95
C VAL A 117 3.96 -3.36 5.28
N ASP A 118 4.17 -2.32 6.06
CA ASP A 118 4.50 -0.99 5.54
C ASP A 118 5.84 -0.51 6.10
N MET A 119 6.52 0.31 5.32
CA MET A 119 7.76 0.95 5.75
C MET A 119 7.46 2.12 6.71
N THR A 120 6.29 2.75 6.60
CA THR A 120 5.92 4.04 7.19
C THR A 120 5.12 3.82 8.48
N PRO A 121 5.65 4.17 9.66
CA PRO A 121 4.97 3.93 10.94
C PRO A 121 3.58 4.57 11.01
N GLU A 122 3.45 5.80 10.51
CA GLU A 122 2.21 6.58 10.53
C GLU A 122 1.09 5.90 9.72
N MET A 123 1.42 4.99 8.78
CA MET A 123 0.41 4.20 8.05
C MET A 123 -0.26 3.13 8.93
N ILE A 124 0.38 2.75 10.04
CA ILE A 124 0.00 1.60 10.87
C ILE A 124 -0.24 1.96 12.34
N SER A 125 -0.08 3.24 12.75
CA SER A 125 -0.12 3.69 14.14
C SER A 125 -0.91 4.97 14.36
#